data_AF-A0A950ISN6-F1
#
_entry.id   AF-A0A950ISN6-F1
#
_cell.length_a   1.000
_cell.length_b   1.000
_cell.length_c   1.000
_cell.angle_alpha   90.00
_cell.angle_beta   90.00
_cell.angle_gamma   90.00
#
_symmetry.space_group_name_H-M   'P 1'
#
loop_
_entity.id
_entity.type
_entity.pdbx_description
1 polymer ?
#
loop_
_entity_poly.entity_id
_entity_poly.type
_entity_poly.pdbx_seq_one_letter_code
_entity_poly.pdbx_strand_id
1 'polypeptide(L)' 'MEADNSELDQKQTAYKEAVEKWIAAIREEETLASGDHSVNEIDRWEDAHFHEEEFRRRAKAAKKEYEDALRLRFFGF' A
#
# COMPACT_ATOMS: atom_id res chain seq x y z
N MET A 1 27.59 -3.83 7.41
CA MET A 1 27.46 -4.91 6.41
C MET A 1 26.33 -5.89 6.74
N GLU A 2 26.26 -6.54 7.91
CA GLU A 2 25.09 -7.38 8.28
C GLU A 2 23.89 -6.55 8.78
N ALA A 3 24.12 -5.50 9.57
CA ALA A 3 23.06 -4.59 10.03
C ALA A 3 22.32 -3.90 8.87
N ASP A 4 23.05 -3.51 7.81
CA ASP A 4 22.48 -2.85 6.62
C ASP A 4 21.63 -3.79 5.75
N ASN A 5 21.88 -5.11 5.81
CA ASN A 5 20.99 -6.10 5.20
C ASN A 5 19.69 -6.21 6.00
N SER A 6 19.80 -6.30 7.33
CA SER A 6 18.63 -6.43 8.20
C SER A 6 17.69 -5.22 8.09
N GLU A 7 18.23 -4.01 8.00
CA GLU A 7 17.40 -2.80 7.81
C GLU A 7 16.69 -2.80 6.44
N LEU A 8 17.38 -3.20 5.37
CA LEU A 8 16.76 -3.31 4.04
C LEU A 8 15.68 -4.38 3.98
N ASP A 9 15.91 -5.53 4.62
CA ASP A 9 14.94 -6.62 4.69
C ASP A 9 13.67 -6.19 5.46
N GLN A 10 13.83 -5.39 6.52
CA GLN A 10 12.72 -4.80 7.26
C GLN A 10 11.92 -3.84 6.39
N LYS A 11 12.58 -2.90 5.69
CA LYS A 11 11.91 -1.95 4.79
C LYS A 11 11.24 -2.65 3.61
N GLN A 12 11.87 -3.70 3.07
CA GLN A 12 11.27 -4.54 2.01
C GLN A 12 10.00 -5.23 2.52
N THR A 13 10.04 -5.82 3.71
CA THR A 13 8.89 -6.48 4.35
C THR A 13 7.76 -5.49 4.61
N ALA A 14 8.08 -4.33 5.18
CA ALA A 14 7.11 -3.26 5.41
C ALA A 14 6.42 -2.80 4.12
N TYR A 15 7.17 -2.65 3.02
CA TYR A 15 6.58 -2.33 1.72
C TYR A 15 5.64 -3.43 1.23
N LYS A 16 6.05 -4.71 1.31
CA LYS A 16 5.20 -5.84 0.92
C LYS A 16 3.91 -5.89 1.74
N GLU A 17 3.99 -5.74 3.05
CA GLU A 17 2.81 -5.69 3.93
C GLU A 17 1.87 -4.52 3.60
N ALA A 18 2.43 -3.34 3.28
CA ALA A 18 1.63 -2.19 2.87
C ALA A 18 0.93 -2.42 1.52
N VAL A 19 1.58 -3.11 0.58
CA VAL A 19 0.99 -3.51 -0.70
C VAL A 19 -0.12 -4.53 -0.51
N GLU A 20 0.06 -5.54 0.33
CA GLU A 20 -1.01 -6.53 0.61
C GLU A 20 -2.26 -5.87 1.21
N LYS A 21 -2.08 -4.91 2.13
CA LYS A 21 -3.20 -4.12 2.69
C LYS A 21 -3.89 -3.27 1.62
N TRP A 22 -3.13 -2.68 0.71
CA TRP A 22 -3.69 -1.92 -0.41
C TRP A 22 -4.47 -2.84 -1.36
N ILE A 23 -3.95 -4.02 -1.70
CA ILE A 23 -4.67 -5.01 -2.51
C ILE A 23 -5.97 -5.45 -1.83
N ALA A 24 -5.95 -5.66 -0.51
CA ALA A 24 -7.15 -6.00 0.24
C ALA A 24 -8.22 -4.90 0.11
N ALA A 25 -7.84 -3.63 0.26
CA ALA A 25 -8.77 -2.50 0.11
C ALA A 25 -9.34 -2.39 -1.31
N ILE A 26 -8.53 -2.62 -2.35
CA ILE A 26 -9.02 -2.68 -3.75
C ILE A 26 -10.06 -3.80 -3.91
N ARG A 27 -9.83 -4.97 -3.31
CA ARG A 27 -10.79 -6.10 -3.38
C ARG A 27 -12.08 -5.81 -2.62
N GLU A 28 -12.00 -5.08 -1.51
CA GLU A 28 -13.17 -4.61 -0.76
C GLU A 28 -14.00 -3.63 -1.61
N GLU A 29 -13.34 -2.64 -2.24
CA GLU A 29 -13.98 -1.71 -3.17
C GLU A 29 -14.59 -2.44 -4.39
N GLU A 30 -13.88 -3.41 -4.98
CA GLU A 30 -14.36 -4.24 -6.09
C GLU A 30 -15.61 -5.03 -5.70
N THR A 31 -15.65 -5.58 -4.48
CA THR A 31 -16.80 -6.37 -3.99
C THR A 31 -18.07 -5.52 -3.88
N LEU A 32 -17.92 -4.21 -3.65
CA LEU A 32 -19.04 -3.26 -3.61
C LEU A 32 -19.56 -2.85 -4.99
N ALA A 33 -18.80 -3.11 -6.06
CA ALA A 33 -19.29 -2.98 -7.44
C ALA A 33 -20.24 -4.15 -7.78
N SER A 34 -21.29 -4.27 -6.98
CA SER A 34 -22.34 -5.28 -7.06
C SER A 34 -23.32 -4.96 -8.19
N GLY A 35 -24.09 -5.97 -8.63
CA GLY A 35 -25.14 -5.77 -9.64
C GLY A 35 -26.42 -5.12 -9.08
N ASP A 36 -26.45 -4.81 -7.79
CA ASP A 36 -27.51 -4.01 -7.18
C ASP A 36 -27.21 -2.53 -7.48
N HIS A 37 -28.24 -1.81 -7.90
CA HIS A 37 -28.11 -0.46 -8.47
C HIS A 37 -28.78 0.55 -7.54
N SER A 38 -28.38 0.51 -6.25
CA SER A 38 -28.98 1.33 -5.20
C SER A 38 -28.11 2.53 -4.83
N VAL A 39 -28.75 3.63 -4.38
CA VAL A 39 -28.04 4.83 -3.90
C VAL A 39 -27.21 4.53 -2.64
N ASN A 40 -27.67 3.58 -1.81
CA ASN A 40 -26.96 3.18 -0.59
C ASN A 40 -25.61 2.49 -0.88
N GLU A 41 -25.43 1.94 -2.08
CA GLU A 41 -24.15 1.37 -2.49
C GLU A 41 -23.16 2.44 -2.95
N ILE A 42 -23.63 3.61 -3.40
CA ILE A 42 -22.77 4.72 -3.81
C ILE A 42 -21.98 5.25 -2.62
N ASP A 43 -22.65 5.55 -1.50
CA ASP A 43 -21.98 6.07 -0.30
C ASP A 43 -20.91 5.07 0.23
N ARG A 44 -21.23 3.77 0.21
CA ARG A 44 -20.29 2.71 0.62
C ARG A 44 -19.09 2.60 -0.32
N TRP A 45 -19.34 2.80 -1.61
CA TRP A 45 -18.29 2.72 -2.63
C TRP A 45 -17.38 3.95 -2.56
N GLU A 46 -17.93 5.13 -2.31
CA GLU A 46 -17.14 6.35 -2.03
C GLU A 46 -16.29 6.19 -0.77
N ASP A 47 -16.84 5.66 0.33
CA ASP A 47 -16.08 5.35 1.55
C ASP A 47 -14.96 4.33 1.28
N ALA A 48 -15.24 3.26 0.52
CA ALA A 48 -14.25 2.26 0.16
C ALA A 48 -13.13 2.83 -0.72
N HIS A 49 -13.46 3.74 -1.65
CA HIS A 49 -12.47 4.46 -2.45
C HIS A 49 -11.53 5.31 -1.58
N PHE A 50 -12.06 6.01 -0.56
CA PHE A 50 -11.20 6.74 0.38
C PHE A 50 -10.29 5.80 1.18
N HIS A 51 -10.78 4.61 1.54
CA HIS A 51 -10.00 3.59 2.21
C HIS A 51 -8.87 3.04 1.33
N GLU A 52 -9.15 2.74 0.06
CA GLU A 52 -8.16 2.35 -0.94
C GLU A 52 -7.06 3.39 -1.07
N GLU A 53 -7.42 4.66 -1.22
CA GLU A 53 -6.46 5.75 -1.43
C GLU A 53 -5.58 5.97 -0.18
N GLU A 54 -6.11 5.76 1.03
CA GLU A 54 -5.31 5.76 2.26
C GLU A 54 -4.22 4.67 2.22
N PHE A 55 -4.58 3.43 1.91
CA PHE A 55 -3.60 2.34 1.86
C PHE A 55 -2.64 2.49 0.69
N ARG A 56 -3.09 3.02 -0.45
CA ARG A 56 -2.24 3.38 -1.57
C ARG A 56 -1.17 4.38 -1.17
N ARG A 57 -1.52 5.42 -0.41
CA ARG A 57 -0.56 6.41 0.11
C ARG A 57 0.46 5.75 1.02
N ARG A 58 0.02 4.86 1.91
CA ARG A 58 0.92 4.10 2.81
C ARG A 58 1.88 3.19 2.03
N ALA A 59 1.39 2.48 1.01
CA ALA A 59 2.22 1.63 0.15
C ALA A 59 3.26 2.46 -0.64
N LYS A 60 2.87 3.64 -1.16
CA LYS A 60 3.80 4.57 -1.82
C LYS A 60 4.87 5.11 -0.87
N ALA A 61 4.50 5.43 0.37
CA ALA A 61 5.45 5.89 1.38
C ALA A 61 6.47 4.80 1.73
N ALA A 62 6.01 3.58 2.03
CA ALA A 62 6.89 2.45 2.32
C ALA A 62 7.79 2.08 1.12
N LYS A 63 7.27 2.17 -0.10
CA LYS A 63 8.06 2.01 -1.33
C LYS A 63 9.21 3.03 -1.38
N LYS A 64 8.90 4.31 -1.14
CA LYS A 64 9.89 5.37 -1.16
C LYS A 64 10.99 5.13 -0.12
N GLU A 65 10.63 4.79 1.11
CA GLU A 65 11.61 4.48 2.16
C GLU A 65 12.52 3.32 1.78
N TYR A 66 11.97 2.27 1.17
CA TYR A 66 12.77 1.14 0.69
C TYR A 66 13.68 1.53 -0.47
N GLU A 67 13.19 2.28 -1.46
CA GLU A 67 14.01 2.77 -2.57
C GLU A 67 15.12 3.72 -2.12
N ASP A 68 14.83 4.62 -1.18
CA ASP A 68 15.82 5.58 -0.65
C ASP A 68 16.91 4.83 0.12
N ALA A 69 16.55 3.80 0.89
CA ALA A 69 17.54 2.94 1.56
C ALA A 69 18.41 2.14 0.55
N LEU A 70 17.81 1.66 -0.55
CA LEU A 70 18.58 1.04 -1.64
C LEU A 70 19.53 2.04 -2.30
N ARG A 71 19.06 3.28 -2.54
CA ARG A 71 19.87 4.35 -3.14
C ARG A 71 21.06 4.70 -2.25
N LEU A 72 20.83 4.87 -0.95
CA LEU A 72 21.88 5.13 0.03
C LEU A 72 22.92 3.99 0.03
N ARG A 73 22.47 2.73 0.03
CA ARG A 73 23.39 1.59 0.05
C ARG A 73 24.26 1.46 -1.20
N PHE A 74 23.65 1.57 -2.38
CA PHE A 74 24.36 1.29 -3.64
C PHE A 74 25.07 2.52 -4.21
N PHE A 75 24.63 3.73 -3.86
CA PHE A 75 25.13 4.96 -4.46
C PHE A 75 25.57 6.02 -3.44
N GLY A 76 25.29 5.85 -2.14
CA GLY A 76 25.77 6.73 -1.07
C GLY A 76 25.08 8.10 -0.98
N PHE A 77 23.90 8.25 -1.58
CA PHE A 77 23.08 9.47 -1.53
C PHE A 77 22.12 9.46 -0.35
#